data_AF-A0A0S4JBB4-F1
#
_entry.id   AF-A0A0S4JBB4-F1
#
_cell.length_a   1.000
_cell.length_b   1.000
_cell.length_c   1.000
_cell.angle_alpha   90.00
_cell.angle_beta   90.00
_cell.angle_gamma   90.00
#
_symmetry.space_group_name_H-M   'P 1'
#
loop_
_entity.id
_entity.type
_entity.pdbx_description
1 polymer ?
#
loop_
_entity_poly.entity_id
_entity_poly.type
_entity_poly.pdbx_seq_one_letter_code
_entity_poly.pdbx_strand_id
1 'polypeptide(L)'
;MAVPAVLVVSMTFEPPVIDILGPIQETTITKLNDQLPLVCTNSSRGRKRPEGFVRRDAPHPHWHMELRGMIAEIPAKMAIILAILDALEEEGGWGFHDGHSVTLDFEEAHKFFFMRKSR
;
A
#
# COMPACT_ATOMS: atom_id res chain seq x y z
N MET A 1 -18.56 13.48 20.03
CA MET A 1 -17.71 13.86 18.89
C MET A 1 -17.15 12.58 18.30
N ALA A 2 -17.54 12.21 17.07
CA ALA A 2 -16.95 11.06 16.40
C ALA A 2 -15.55 11.47 15.90
N VAL A 3 -14.52 10.72 16.28
CA VAL A 3 -13.17 10.91 15.74
C VAL A 3 -13.23 10.54 14.26
N PRO A 4 -12.81 11.42 13.33
CA PRO A 4 -12.79 11.07 11.91
C PRO A 4 -11.91 9.83 11.71
N ALA A 5 -12.44 8.83 11.01
CA ALA A 5 -11.67 7.65 10.66
C ALA A 5 -10.60 8.05 9.65
N VAL A 6 -9.32 7.81 10.00
CA VAL A 6 -8.16 8.09 9.17
C VAL A 6 -7.53 6.76 8.76
N LEU A 7 -7.13 6.67 7.50
CA LEU A 7 -6.36 5.58 6.94
C LEU A 7 -5.04 6.15 6.42
N VAL A 8 -3.94 5.48 6.72
CA VAL A 8 -2.60 5.86 6.28
C VAL A 8 -2.01 4.72 5.48
N VAL A 9 -1.52 5.01 4.29
CA VAL A 9 -0.75 4.06 3.50
C VAL A 9 0.67 4.55 3.41
N SER A 10 1.61 3.77 3.92
CA SER A 10 3.04 3.99 3.80
C SER A 10 3.60 3.01 2.79
N MET A 11 4.42 3.50 1.88
CA MET A 11 5.10 2.71 0.87
C MET A 11 6.58 3.06 0.94
N THR A 12 7.46 2.08 1.00
CA THR A 12 8.89 2.27 0.73
C THR A 12 9.28 1.43 -0.47
N PHE A 13 10.21 1.92 -1.28
CA PHE A 13 10.67 1.25 -2.48
C PHE A 13 12.14 0.86 -2.36
N GLU A 14 12.48 -0.31 -2.90
CA GLU A 14 13.81 -0.97 -2.89
C GLU A 14 14.17 -1.75 -1.59
N PRO A 15 13.43 -2.81 -1.23
CA PRO A 15 12.31 -3.44 -1.95
C PRO A 15 10.96 -2.78 -1.65
N PRO A 16 9.92 -2.99 -2.49
CA PRO A 16 8.60 -2.44 -2.22
C PRO A 16 7.99 -3.04 -0.94
N VAL A 17 7.78 -2.19 0.06
CA VAL A 17 7.08 -2.50 1.32
C VAL A 17 5.86 -1.60 1.42
N ILE A 18 4.71 -2.17 1.77
CA ILE A 18 3.45 -1.44 1.87
C ILE A 18 2.84 -1.71 3.24
N ASP A 19 2.59 -0.65 4.00
CA ASP A 19 1.92 -0.66 5.28
C ASP A 19 0.61 0.12 5.21
N ILE A 20 -0.48 -0.50 5.64
CA ILE A 20 -1.80 0.12 5.71
C ILE A 20 -2.26 0.17 7.18
N LEU A 21 -2.34 1.38 7.72
CA LEU A 21 -2.76 1.66 9.09
C LEU A 21 -4.15 2.29 9.10
N GLY A 22 -5.05 1.73 9.90
CA GLY A 22 -6.43 2.21 10.03
C GLY A 22 -7.46 1.14 9.64
N PRO A 23 -8.76 1.51 9.67
CA PRO A 23 -9.84 0.58 9.36
C PRO A 23 -9.94 0.39 7.84
N ILE A 24 -9.62 -0.79 7.33
CA ILE A 24 -9.77 -1.15 5.91
C ILE A 24 -10.52 -2.48 5.82
N GLN A 25 -11.34 -2.64 4.79
CA GLN A 25 -12.08 -3.89 4.59
C GLN A 25 -11.14 -5.02 4.13
N GLU A 26 -11.35 -6.23 4.62
CA GLU A 26 -10.57 -7.41 4.23
C GLU A 26 -10.73 -7.75 2.73
N THR A 27 -11.87 -7.39 2.14
CA THR A 27 -12.12 -7.52 0.69
C THR A 27 -11.16 -6.64 -0.11
N THR A 28 -10.92 -5.42 0.33
CA THR A 28 -9.94 -4.49 -0.27
C THR A 28 -8.53 -5.06 -0.17
N ILE A 29 -8.16 -5.62 0.99
CA ILE A 29 -6.86 -6.28 1.19
C ILE A 29 -6.68 -7.48 0.25
N THR A 30 -7.73 -8.29 0.09
CA THR A 30 -7.72 -9.45 -0.80
C THR A 30 -7.52 -9.01 -2.26
N LYS A 31 -8.20 -7.95 -2.69
CA LYS A 31 -8.03 -7.38 -4.03
C LYS A 31 -6.58 -6.88 -4.26
N LEU A 32 -6.02 -6.18 -3.29
CA LEU A 32 -4.64 -5.69 -3.38
C LEU A 32 -3.63 -6.84 -3.43
N ASN A 33 -3.85 -7.94 -2.71
CA ASN A 33 -3.01 -9.14 -2.78
C ASN A 33 -2.96 -9.78 -4.17
N ASP A 34 -4.02 -9.62 -4.97
CA ASP A 34 -4.08 -10.13 -6.33
C ASP A 34 -3.49 -9.14 -7.35
N GLN A 35 -3.64 -7.83 -7.14
CA GLN A 35 -3.20 -6.80 -8.09
C GLN A 35 -1.71 -6.42 -7.93
N LEU A 36 -1.23 -6.23 -6.70
CA LEU A 36 0.10 -5.66 -6.44
C LEU A 36 1.28 -6.50 -7.00
N PRO A 37 1.25 -7.84 -6.96
CA PRO A 37 2.32 -8.64 -7.57
C PRO A 37 2.36 -8.55 -9.11
N LEU A 38 1.27 -8.15 -9.76
CA LEU A 38 1.17 -8.07 -11.22
C LEU A 38 1.76 -6.78 -11.79
N VAL A 39 1.88 -5.74 -10.97
CA VAL A 39 2.36 -4.41 -11.40
C VAL A 39 3.87 -4.24 -11.26
N CYS A 40 4.57 -5.20 -10.64
CA CYS A 40 6.01 -5.17 -10.44
C CYS A 40 6.77 -5.95 -11.54
N THR A 41 7.95 -5.47 -11.91
CA THR A 41 8.86 -6.23 -12.78
C THR A 41 9.67 -7.23 -11.96
N ASN A 42 9.67 -8.50 -12.38
CA ASN A 42 10.45 -9.55 -11.73
C ASN A 42 11.91 -9.47 -12.17
N SER A 43 12.83 -9.21 -11.24
CA SER A 43 14.27 -9.11 -11.56
C SER A 43 14.94 -10.45 -11.87
N SER A 44 14.31 -11.61 -11.61
CA SER A 44 14.89 -12.90 -11.99
C SER A 44 13.90 -14.06 -11.96
N ARG A 45 14.16 -15.03 -12.85
CA ARG A 45 13.38 -16.24 -13.09
C ARG A 45 13.28 -17.09 -11.82
N GLY A 46 12.07 -17.25 -11.30
CA GLY A 46 11.74 -18.31 -10.34
C GLY A 46 11.97 -17.95 -8.87
N ARG A 47 10.96 -17.39 -8.22
CA ARG A 47 10.74 -17.51 -6.77
C ARG A 47 9.25 -17.38 -6.45
N LYS A 48 8.87 -17.96 -5.30
CA LYS A 48 7.53 -17.99 -4.69
C LYS A 48 6.79 -16.65 -4.88
N ARG A 49 5.48 -16.72 -5.18
CA ARG A 49 4.58 -15.56 -5.11
C ARG A 49 4.85 -14.81 -3.79
N PRO A 50 5.01 -13.48 -3.82
CA PRO A 50 5.22 -12.72 -2.60
C PRO A 50 4.10 -13.01 -1.61
N GLU A 51 4.46 -13.07 -0.33
CA GLU A 51 3.47 -13.24 0.74
C GLU A 51 2.51 -12.04 0.69
N GLY A 52 1.20 -12.31 0.71
CA GLY A 52 0.20 -11.25 0.74
C GLY A 52 0.29 -10.42 2.02
N PHE A 53 -0.56 -9.40 2.14
CA PHE A 53 -0.72 -8.63 3.36
C PHE A 53 -0.92 -9.54 4.58
N VAL A 54 -0.06 -9.37 5.57
CA VAL A 54 -0.14 -10.00 6.88
C VAL A 54 -0.56 -8.94 7.89
N ARG A 55 -1.51 -9.27 8.75
CA ARG A 55 -1.88 -8.41 9.87
C ARG A 55 -0.79 -8.47 10.94
N ARG A 56 -0.25 -7.32 11.34
CA ARG A 56 0.70 -7.17 12.44
C ARG A 56 0.10 -6.33 13.54
N ASP A 57 0.24 -6.75 14.80
CA ASP A 57 -0.36 -6.06 15.94
C ASP A 57 0.57 -5.01 16.59
N ALA A 58 1.89 -5.14 16.39
CA ALA A 58 2.90 -4.27 16.99
C ALA A 58 3.70 -3.50 15.92
N PRO A 59 4.08 -2.22 16.15
CA PRO A 59 3.77 -1.41 17.32
C PRO A 59 2.29 -0.97 17.38
N HIS A 60 1.57 -0.96 16.25
CA HIS A 60 0.14 -0.68 16.14
C HIS A 60 -0.50 -1.68 15.16
N PRO A 61 -1.80 -2.00 15.25
CA PRO A 61 -2.45 -2.91 14.30
C PRO A 61 -2.45 -2.36 12.86
N HIS A 62 -1.73 -3.01 11.95
CA HIS A 62 -1.59 -2.63 10.54
C HIS A 62 -1.54 -3.85 9.63
N TRP A 63 -1.84 -3.64 8.36
CA TRP A 63 -1.56 -4.62 7.31
C TRP A 63 -0.19 -4.33 6.71
N HIS A 64 0.64 -5.36 6.57
CA HIS A 64 1.99 -5.26 6.05
C HIS A 64 2.19 -6.22 4.89
N MET A 65 2.70 -5.73 3.77
CA MET A 65 3.11 -6.54 2.62
C MET A 65 4.53 -6.18 2.21
N GLU A 66 5.34 -7.19 1.92
CA GLU A 66 6.70 -7.02 1.42
C GLU A 66 6.86 -7.78 0.11
N LEU A 67 7.09 -7.06 -0.98
CA LEU A 67 7.31 -7.63 -2.32
C LEU A 67 8.79 -8.05 -2.46
N ARG A 68 9.19 -9.03 -1.65
CA ARG A 68 10.58 -9.51 -1.56
C ARG A 68 11.14 -9.92 -2.93
N GLY A 69 12.29 -9.36 -3.29
CA GLY A 69 12.99 -9.67 -4.54
C GLY A 69 12.39 -9.01 -5.79
N MET A 70 11.36 -8.19 -5.63
CA MET A 70 10.86 -7.31 -6.70
C MET A 70 11.58 -5.98 -6.65
N ILE A 71 11.80 -5.40 -7.83
CA ILE A 71 12.30 -4.04 -7.98
C ILE A 71 11.17 -3.26 -8.66
N ALA A 72 10.76 -2.16 -8.06
CA ALA A 72 9.78 -1.28 -8.65
C ALA A 72 10.51 -0.09 -9.26
N GLU A 73 10.74 -0.11 -10.57
CA GLU A 73 11.15 1.10 -11.31
C GLU A 73 9.98 2.09 -11.39
N ILE A 74 10.22 3.32 -11.85
CA ILE A 74 9.23 4.41 -11.88
C ILE A 74 7.84 3.96 -12.37
N PRO A 75 7.70 3.23 -13.50
CA PRO A 75 6.38 2.78 -13.96
C PRO A 75 5.69 1.82 -13.00
N ALA A 76 6.44 0.91 -12.37
CA ALA A 76 5.92 -0.03 -11.38
C ALA A 76 5.55 0.67 -10.07
N LYS A 77 6.33 1.67 -9.61
CA LYS A 77 6.00 2.51 -8.46
C LYS A 77 4.65 3.21 -8.67
N MET A 78 4.46 3.83 -9.83
CA MET A 78 3.21 4.50 -10.17
C MET A 78 2.04 3.52 -10.28
N ALA A 79 2.25 2.32 -10.84
CA ALA A 79 1.22 1.30 -10.92
C ALA A 79 0.80 0.75 -9.55
N ILE A 80 1.74 0.58 -8.60
CA ILE A 80 1.44 0.25 -7.20
C ILE A 80 0.59 1.34 -6.56
N ILE A 81 1.01 2.60 -6.72
CA ILE A 81 0.29 3.76 -6.17
C ILE A 81 -1.15 3.80 -6.71
N LEU A 82 -1.33 3.66 -8.02
CA LEU A 82 -2.65 3.68 -8.64
C LEU A 82 -3.52 2.50 -8.17
N ALA A 83 -2.97 1.28 -8.10
CA ALA A 83 -3.72 0.12 -7.62
C ALA A 83 -4.24 0.32 -6.18
N ILE A 84 -3.45 0.96 -5.32
CA ILE A 84 -3.88 1.32 -3.96
C ILE A 84 -4.99 2.37 -3.98
N LEU A 85 -4.80 3.45 -4.75
CA LEU A 85 -5.79 4.52 -4.86
C LEU A 85 -7.13 3.99 -5.37
N ASP A 86 -7.12 3.20 -6.43
CA ASP A 86 -8.31 2.59 -7.04
C ASP A 86 -9.01 1.64 -6.07
N ALA A 87 -8.27 0.78 -5.37
CA ALA A 87 -8.86 -0.15 -4.40
C ALA A 87 -9.52 0.58 -3.23
N LEU A 88 -8.92 1.67 -2.73
CA LEU A 88 -9.48 2.46 -1.64
C LEU A 88 -10.67 3.31 -2.09
N GLU A 89 -10.64 3.84 -3.31
CA GLU A 89 -11.77 4.57 -3.88
C GLU A 89 -12.97 3.65 -4.16
N GLU A 90 -12.75 2.44 -4.68
CA GLU A 90 -13.80 1.44 -4.92
C GLU A 90 -14.48 0.96 -3.63
N GLU A 91 -13.77 0.94 -2.49
CA GLU A 91 -14.40 0.72 -1.17
C GLU A 91 -15.51 1.77 -0.89
N GLY A 92 -15.49 2.91 -1.61
CA GLY A 92 -16.53 3.94 -1.59
C GLY A 92 -16.51 4.81 -0.34
N GLY A 93 -15.57 4.55 0.58
CA GLY A 93 -15.46 5.20 1.87
C GLY A 93 -14.28 6.16 1.98
N TRP A 94 -13.20 5.98 1.21
CA TRP A 94 -11.94 6.70 1.39
C TRP A 94 -11.76 7.78 0.33
N GLY A 95 -11.39 8.98 0.77
CA GLY A 95 -10.94 10.08 -0.08
C GLY A 95 -9.49 10.39 0.23
N PHE A 96 -8.66 10.50 -0.81
CA PHE A 96 -7.29 11.01 -0.68
C PHE A 96 -7.34 12.43 -0.10
N HIS A 97 -6.57 12.67 0.96
CA HIS A 97 -6.52 13.95 1.63
C HIS A 97 -5.19 14.66 1.41
N ASP A 98 -4.09 13.96 1.69
CA ASP A 98 -2.74 14.51 1.59
C ASP A 98 -1.73 13.39 1.35
N GLY A 99 -0.55 13.75 0.85
CA GLY A 99 0.53 12.83 0.62
C GLY A 99 1.89 13.51 0.60
N HIS A 100 2.90 12.85 1.16
CA HIS A 100 4.28 13.30 1.04
C HIS A 100 5.17 12.15 0.58
N SER A 101 6.24 12.54 -0.12
CA SER A 101 7.35 11.67 -0.44
C SER A 101 8.62 12.19 0.20
N VAL A 102 9.46 11.27 0.64
CA VAL A 102 10.81 11.55 1.11
C VAL A 102 11.73 10.55 0.43
N THR A 103 12.81 11.07 -0.14
CA THR A 103 13.89 10.24 -0.66
C THR A 103 15.10 10.43 0.25
N LEU A 104 15.57 9.34 0.85
CA LEU A 104 16.78 9.34 1.66
C LEU A 104 17.76 8.30 1.09
N ASP A 105 18.93 8.77 0.67
CA ASP A 105 19.94 7.99 -0.05
C ASP A 105 19.38 7.32 -1.32
N PHE A 106 18.97 6.05 -1.20
CA PHE A 106 18.42 5.23 -2.28
C PHE A 106 17.02 4.70 -1.95
N GLU A 107 16.50 4.99 -0.76
CA GLU A 107 15.17 4.57 -0.35
C GLU A 107 14.19 5.71 -0.60
N GLU A 108 13.16 5.42 -1.39
CA GLU A 108 12.05 6.33 -1.64
C GLU A 108 10.85 5.89 -0.82
N ALA A 109 10.35 6.77 0.03
CA ALA A 109 9.19 6.55 0.88
C ALA A 109 8.05 7.50 0.49
N HIS A 110 6.84 6.96 0.37
CA HIS A 110 5.62 7.74 0.20
C HIS A 110 4.67 7.43 1.34
N LYS A 111 4.03 8.46 1.88
CA LYS A 111 2.96 8.30 2.85
C LYS A 111 1.75 9.10 2.43
N PHE A 112 0.64 8.40 2.26
CA PHE A 112 -0.65 8.97 1.87
C PHE A 112 -1.64 8.87 3.03
N PHE A 113 -2.40 9.93 3.20
CA PHE A 113 -3.44 10.06 4.21
C PHE A 113 -4.80 10.12 3.53
N PHE A 114 -5.71 9.29 4.03
CA PHE A 114 -7.07 9.21 3.56
C PHE A 114 -8.03 9.49 4.71
N MET A 115 -9.10 10.19 4.39
CA MET A 115 -10.21 10.43 5.33
C MET A 115 -11.48 9.82 4.78
N ARG A 116 -12.38 9.43 5.69
CA ARG A 116 -13.71 8.96 5.29
C ARG A 116 -14.44 10.09 4.55
N LYS A 117 -14.95 9.86 3.34
CA LYS A 117 -15.81 10.82 2.64
C LYS A 117 -17.08 11.00 3.51
N SER A 118 -17.32 12.22 4.02
CA SER A 118 -18.61 12.53 4.64
C SER A 118 -19.66 12.47 3.55
N ARG A 119 -20.65 11.57 3.70
CA ARG A 119 -21.86 11.62 2.87
C ARG A 119 -22.69 12.84 3.22
#